data_AF-A0A6N7Q2X2-F1
#
_entry.id   AF-A0A6N7Q2X2-F1
#
_cell.length_a   1.000
_cell.length_b   1.000
_cell.length_c   1.000
_cell.angle_alpha   90.00
_cell.angle_beta   90.00
_cell.angle_gamma   90.00
#
_symmetry.space_group_name_H-M   'P 1'
#
loop_
_entity.id
_entity.type
_entity.pdbx_description
1 polymer ?
#
loop_
_entity_poly.entity_id
_entity_poly.type
_entity_poly.pdbx_seq_one_letter_code
_entity_poly.pdbx_strand_id
1 'polypeptide(L)'
;MGLSRAARVIGAVSITLALLAGCGADEDVMLTGGEGGAGVGGTGGAGGSGGAGGGGAGGSDDPAELIYPNIAALHQLGVAQTCSLNQGVCHASRQYPELGAVKDMLALVNAPCQIAAAEPSLVPDECERPGDKLVLGGLEQEILQVYIAQNEAFPPSIVELVLGAPVPSTGPAGTRIRRLDDAGVEVLSVPLDGATISPGPTPSGVLVGLGAAPAALKGFLDVRVTDLDRVRVGDANGNGSAHPSAAPWSLVSPGDPGRSYLYKRLLSDTLGPRMPLIERTWSALATRAVWCWIRGMKPDAEAGELSSLDPIDYGDCPTDPDAPDPNTAGTWGSVRTLMGSRCATAKCHDATDKVGDLDLTPDAETFLANVINAPSVQTGAQRVVPGQPAASYLLCKVDPHCEGRADMTALMPLSGEPLTEAEIKSIAAWIQAGSKLE
;
A
#
# COMPACT_ATOMS: atom_id res chain seq x y z
N MET A 1 -47.66 50.56 -18.62
CA MET A 1 -47.38 49.47 -17.67
C MET A 1 -45.95 49.02 -17.91
N GLY A 2 -45.04 49.46 -17.05
CA GLY A 2 -43.61 49.55 -17.32
C GLY A 2 -42.84 48.29 -16.94
N LEU A 3 -41.87 47.94 -17.80
CA LEU A 3 -40.80 46.99 -17.52
C LEU A 3 -39.86 47.56 -16.45
N SER A 4 -39.54 46.76 -15.43
CA SER A 4 -38.46 47.06 -14.49
C SER A 4 -37.33 46.03 -14.63
N ARG A 5 -36.14 46.54 -14.94
CA ARG A 5 -34.85 45.83 -14.95
C ARG A 5 -34.37 45.71 -13.51
N ALA A 6 -33.93 44.51 -13.09
CA ALA A 6 -33.12 44.34 -11.88
C ALA A 6 -31.69 43.96 -12.26
N ALA A 7 -30.74 44.73 -11.73
CA ALA A 7 -29.31 44.68 -12.01
C ALA A 7 -28.58 43.64 -11.13
N ARG A 8 -27.47 43.14 -11.67
CA ARG A 8 -26.48 42.27 -11.01
C ARG A 8 -25.78 42.99 -9.85
N VAL A 9 -25.51 42.26 -8.77
CA VAL A 9 -24.39 42.52 -7.85
C VAL A 9 -23.61 41.22 -7.71
N ILE A 10 -22.39 41.19 -8.26
CA ILE A 10 -21.40 40.13 -8.04
C ILE A 10 -20.42 40.69 -7.01
N GLY A 11 -20.48 40.19 -5.79
CA GLY A 11 -19.50 40.50 -4.74
C GLY A 11 -18.26 39.65 -4.93
N ALA A 12 -17.12 40.28 -5.20
CA ALA A 12 -15.81 39.66 -5.13
C ALA A 12 -15.38 39.60 -3.66
N VAL A 13 -15.14 38.39 -3.13
CA VAL A 13 -14.54 38.17 -1.82
C VAL A 13 -13.05 37.90 -2.04
N SER A 14 -12.21 38.85 -1.64
CA SER A 14 -10.76 38.67 -1.53
C SER A 14 -10.43 37.90 -0.27
N ILE A 15 -9.84 36.72 -0.41
CA ILE A 15 -9.28 35.94 0.70
C ILE A 15 -7.84 36.41 0.92
N THR A 16 -7.61 37.09 2.05
CA THR A 16 -6.27 37.43 2.55
C THR A 16 -5.72 36.23 3.31
N LEU A 17 -4.68 35.60 2.76
CA LEU A 17 -3.95 34.51 3.41
C LEU A 17 -2.96 35.10 4.42
N ALA A 18 -3.22 34.91 5.71
CA ALA A 18 -2.31 35.27 6.79
C ALA A 18 -1.26 34.16 6.98
N LEU A 19 0.00 34.47 6.68
CA LEU A 19 1.15 33.66 7.10
C LEU A 19 1.37 33.85 8.61
N LEU A 20 1.16 32.79 9.37
CA LEU A 20 1.66 32.67 10.74
C LEU A 20 2.99 31.94 10.71
N ALA A 21 4.05 32.69 11.02
CA ALA A 21 5.34 32.18 11.41
C ALA A 21 5.35 31.94 12.93
N GLY A 22 6.03 30.88 13.37
CA GLY A 22 6.79 30.92 14.61
C GLY A 22 6.66 29.74 15.57
N CYS A 23 7.85 29.41 16.11
CA CYS A 23 8.17 28.68 17.35
C CYS A 23 8.27 27.15 17.19
N GLY A 24 9.36 26.49 17.56
CA GLY A 24 10.61 26.92 18.19
C GLY A 24 11.45 25.67 18.41
N ALA A 25 12.75 25.77 18.15
CA ALA A 25 13.74 24.78 18.58
C ALA A 25 14.12 25.09 20.02
N ASP A 26 14.25 24.06 20.85
CA ASP A 26 15.12 24.08 22.02
C ASP A 26 15.62 22.67 22.33
N GLU A 27 16.85 22.65 22.81
CA GLU A 27 17.80 21.55 22.87
C GLU A 27 17.69 20.69 24.16
N ASP A 28 18.47 19.60 24.10
CA ASP A 28 19.25 19.00 25.20
C ASP A 28 18.65 17.94 26.13
N VAL A 29 19.59 17.10 26.63
CA VAL A 29 19.54 16.14 27.75
C VAL A 29 19.18 14.70 27.33
N MET A 30 19.97 13.63 27.56
CA MET A 30 21.21 13.40 28.31
C MET A 30 21.91 12.12 27.84
N LEU A 31 23.24 12.12 27.85
CA LEU A 31 24.11 10.95 27.79
C LEU A 31 24.44 10.47 29.22
N THR A 32 24.18 9.19 29.51
CA THR A 32 24.80 8.35 30.55
C THR A 32 24.72 6.90 30.02
N GLY A 33 25.74 6.04 29.90
CA GLY A 33 26.98 5.88 30.65
C GLY A 33 26.79 4.83 31.75
N GLY A 34 27.28 3.59 31.58
CA GLY A 34 27.67 2.72 32.72
C GLY A 34 27.22 1.24 32.74
N GLU A 35 28.08 0.36 32.20
CA GLU A 35 28.68 -0.88 32.76
C GLU A 35 27.89 -2.03 33.45
N GLY A 36 28.31 -3.27 33.09
CA GLY A 36 28.30 -4.49 33.91
C GLY A 36 27.23 -5.52 33.53
N GLY A 37 27.45 -6.83 33.35
CA GLY A 37 28.59 -7.72 33.61
C GLY A 37 28.06 -9.14 33.88
N ALA A 38 28.89 -10.15 33.59
CA ALA A 38 28.81 -11.57 33.98
C ALA A 38 27.92 -12.54 33.18
N GLY A 39 28.56 -13.60 32.69
CA GLY A 39 27.95 -14.76 32.06
C GLY A 39 27.95 -16.03 32.91
N VAL A 40 27.28 -17.06 32.39
CA VAL A 40 27.30 -18.50 32.72
C VAL A 40 26.72 -19.18 31.46
N GLY A 41 27.17 -20.28 30.84
CA GLY A 41 28.08 -21.35 31.23
C GLY A 41 27.36 -22.73 31.21
N GLY A 42 27.29 -23.40 30.03
CA GLY A 42 27.00 -24.85 29.84
C GLY A 42 25.56 -25.33 30.13
N THR A 43 24.97 -26.36 29.52
CA THR A 43 25.46 -27.62 28.93
C THR A 43 24.38 -28.25 28.04
N GLY A 44 24.78 -29.10 27.10
CA GLY A 44 23.96 -29.65 26.01
C GLY A 44 22.84 -30.65 26.34
N GLY A 45 22.13 -31.01 25.27
CA GLY A 45 21.16 -32.11 25.19
C GLY A 45 20.89 -32.42 23.72
N ALA A 46 21.19 -33.65 23.32
CA ALA A 46 21.09 -34.17 21.96
C ALA A 46 19.73 -34.83 21.69
N GLY A 47 19.33 -34.86 20.42
CA GLY A 47 18.53 -35.95 19.83
C GLY A 47 17.13 -35.57 19.37
N GLY A 48 16.87 -35.71 18.06
CA GLY A 48 15.51 -35.68 17.52
C GLY A 48 15.44 -35.35 16.04
N SER A 49 15.81 -36.33 15.21
CA SER A 49 15.70 -36.33 13.75
C SER A 49 14.27 -36.11 13.23
N GLY A 50 14.11 -35.16 12.31
CA GLY A 50 12.94 -35.01 11.43
C GLY A 50 13.33 -34.16 10.23
N GLY A 51 13.87 -34.80 9.20
CA GLY A 51 14.24 -34.12 7.95
C GLY A 51 13.03 -33.93 7.04
N ALA A 52 13.01 -32.79 6.34
CA ALA A 52 12.94 -32.68 4.88
C ALA A 52 12.49 -31.26 4.49
N GLY A 53 13.25 -30.61 3.60
CA GLY A 53 12.92 -29.30 3.04
C GLY A 53 14.00 -28.25 3.18
N GLY A 54 15.27 -28.60 2.93
CA GLY A 54 16.28 -27.58 2.65
C GLY A 54 15.94 -26.93 1.31
N GLY A 55 15.20 -25.82 1.36
CA GLY A 55 15.02 -24.91 0.24
C GLY A 55 16.38 -24.37 -0.13
N GLY A 56 16.96 -24.92 -1.21
CA GLY A 56 18.15 -24.35 -1.80
C GLY A 56 17.85 -22.92 -2.22
N ALA A 57 18.80 -22.02 -1.94
CA ALA A 57 18.86 -20.68 -2.50
C ALA A 57 19.10 -20.74 -4.03
N GLY A 58 18.16 -21.33 -4.76
CA GLY A 58 18.00 -21.11 -6.18
C GLY A 58 17.31 -19.76 -6.31
N GLY A 59 18.10 -18.71 -6.53
CA GLY A 59 17.51 -17.41 -6.90
C GLY A 59 16.61 -17.62 -8.11
N SER A 60 15.41 -17.05 -8.07
CA SER A 60 14.55 -17.08 -9.24
C SER A 60 15.15 -16.15 -10.29
N ASP A 61 14.90 -16.43 -11.56
CA ASP A 61 15.20 -15.48 -12.64
C ASP A 61 14.18 -14.31 -12.68
N ASP A 62 13.37 -14.13 -11.62
CA ASP A 62 12.40 -13.05 -11.55
C ASP A 62 13.12 -11.71 -11.38
N PRO A 63 12.97 -10.77 -12.32
CA PRO A 63 13.65 -9.49 -12.26
C PRO A 63 13.22 -8.62 -11.08
N ALA A 64 12.05 -8.88 -10.47
CA ALA A 64 11.64 -8.19 -9.27
C ALA A 64 12.50 -8.62 -8.06
N GLU A 65 13.02 -9.85 -8.02
CA GLU A 65 13.88 -10.34 -6.94
C GLU A 65 15.18 -9.54 -6.83
N LEU A 66 15.75 -9.14 -7.97
CA LEU A 66 16.99 -8.35 -8.01
C LEU A 66 16.83 -6.95 -7.41
N ILE A 67 15.63 -6.36 -7.52
CA ILE A 67 15.36 -4.99 -7.06
C ILE A 67 14.72 -5.01 -5.66
N TYR A 68 13.84 -5.97 -5.41
CA TYR A 68 13.01 -6.07 -4.21
C TYR A 68 13.17 -7.44 -3.55
N PRO A 69 14.38 -7.83 -3.11
CA PRO A 69 14.59 -9.17 -2.54
C PRO A 69 13.79 -9.42 -1.26
N ASN A 70 13.38 -8.36 -0.55
CA ASN A 70 12.62 -8.41 0.69
C ASN A 70 11.77 -7.14 0.88
N ILE A 71 10.97 -7.11 1.95
CA ILE A 71 10.05 -6.01 2.23
C ILE A 71 10.76 -4.71 2.59
N ALA A 72 11.93 -4.76 3.22
CA ALA A 72 12.72 -3.57 3.47
C ALA A 72 13.12 -2.88 2.15
N ALA A 73 13.58 -3.64 1.15
CA ALA A 73 13.92 -3.10 -0.16
C ALA A 73 12.68 -2.59 -0.91
N LEU A 74 11.57 -3.32 -0.90
CA LEU A 74 10.30 -2.89 -1.51
C LEU A 74 9.79 -1.58 -0.90
N HIS A 75 9.87 -1.44 0.43
CA HIS A 75 9.51 -0.20 1.09
C HIS A 75 10.42 0.94 0.66
N GLN A 76 11.74 0.78 0.78
CA GLN A 76 12.70 1.85 0.53
C GLN A 76 12.67 2.36 -0.93
N LEU A 77 12.59 1.45 -1.89
CA LEU A 77 12.74 1.75 -3.32
C LEU A 77 11.40 1.96 -4.03
N GLY A 78 10.31 1.39 -3.51
CA GLY A 78 8.95 1.58 -4.01
C GLY A 78 8.15 2.53 -3.13
N VAL A 79 7.67 2.02 -1.99
CA VAL A 79 6.65 2.66 -1.15
C VAL A 79 7.08 4.04 -0.63
N ALA A 80 8.30 4.15 -0.10
CA ALA A 80 8.85 5.41 0.41
C ALA A 80 8.99 6.46 -0.70
N GLN A 81 9.23 6.04 -1.94
CA GLN A 81 9.39 6.97 -3.08
C GLN A 81 8.05 7.40 -3.69
N THR A 82 6.96 6.66 -3.43
CA THR A 82 5.66 6.86 -4.10
C THR A 82 4.53 7.25 -3.14
N CYS A 83 4.47 6.61 -1.98
CA CYS A 83 3.33 6.63 -1.07
C CYS A 83 3.62 7.39 0.23
N SER A 84 4.89 7.51 0.63
CA SER A 84 5.31 8.13 1.90
C SER A 84 6.51 9.08 1.79
N LEU A 85 6.66 9.73 0.62
CA LEU A 85 7.83 10.56 0.25
C LEU A 85 8.23 11.64 1.26
N ASN A 86 7.25 12.28 1.92
CA ASN A 86 7.52 13.36 2.88
C ASN A 86 6.70 13.18 4.14
N GLN A 87 7.32 13.43 5.30
CA GLN A 87 6.64 13.49 6.60
C GLN A 87 5.47 14.48 6.56
N GLY A 88 4.31 14.07 7.06
CA GLY A 88 3.07 14.86 7.04
C GLY A 88 2.39 14.94 5.66
N VAL A 89 2.81 14.13 4.69
CA VAL A 89 2.24 14.05 3.33
C VAL A 89 1.87 12.59 3.02
N CYS A 90 0.80 12.41 2.24
CA CYS A 90 0.30 11.08 1.82
C CYS A 90 0.16 10.12 3.02
N HIS A 91 0.84 8.97 2.98
CA HIS A 91 0.78 7.92 3.99
C HIS A 91 1.96 7.97 4.97
N ALA A 92 2.53 9.16 5.23
CA ALA A 92 3.53 9.39 6.27
C ALA A 92 3.00 10.33 7.34
N SER A 93 2.38 9.79 8.39
CA SER A 93 1.75 10.51 9.51
C SER A 93 0.62 11.48 9.12
N ARG A 94 -0.09 11.21 8.02
CA ARG A 94 -1.19 12.06 7.53
C ARG A 94 -2.45 11.30 7.14
N GLN A 95 -2.32 10.24 6.38
CA GLN A 95 -3.45 9.42 5.92
C GLN A 95 -3.24 7.98 6.30
N TYR A 96 -4.32 7.29 6.64
CA TYR A 96 -4.33 5.84 6.77
C TYR A 96 -4.33 5.18 5.39
N PRO A 97 -3.64 4.03 5.19
CA PRO A 97 -2.71 3.42 6.13
C PRO A 97 -1.43 4.22 6.34
N GLU A 98 -0.75 4.00 7.47
CA GLU A 98 0.61 4.49 7.68
C GLU A 98 1.59 3.63 6.87
N LEU A 99 2.48 4.28 6.12
CA LEU A 99 3.49 3.68 5.25
C LEU A 99 4.86 4.37 5.41
N GLY A 100 5.05 5.20 6.44
CA GLY A 100 6.26 5.99 6.67
C GLY A 100 7.51 5.17 6.94
N ALA A 101 7.37 3.96 7.50
CA ALA A 101 8.48 3.05 7.78
C ALA A 101 8.17 1.61 7.39
N VAL A 102 9.22 0.79 7.30
CA VAL A 102 9.13 -0.65 6.99
C VAL A 102 8.24 -1.40 7.99
N LYS A 103 8.30 -1.04 9.28
CA LYS A 103 7.43 -1.61 10.30
C LYS A 103 5.94 -1.34 10.03
N ASP A 104 5.63 -0.20 9.40
CA ASP A 104 4.25 0.18 9.11
C ASP A 104 3.72 -0.63 7.92
N MET A 105 4.59 -0.98 6.95
CA MET A 105 4.26 -1.96 5.90
C MET A 105 3.93 -3.35 6.45
N LEU A 106 4.69 -3.83 7.44
CA LEU A 106 4.39 -5.11 8.09
C LEU A 106 3.09 -5.04 8.90
N ALA A 107 2.84 -3.90 9.55
CA ALA A 107 1.61 -3.66 10.31
C ALA A 107 0.34 -3.64 9.45
N LEU A 108 0.43 -3.62 8.12
CA LEU A 108 -0.73 -3.71 7.23
C LEU A 108 -1.33 -5.12 7.17
N VAL A 109 -0.56 -6.13 7.56
CA VAL A 109 -1.00 -7.53 7.56
C VAL A 109 -2.15 -7.69 8.53
N ASN A 110 -3.29 -8.19 8.02
CA ASN A 110 -4.57 -8.29 8.74
C ASN A 110 -5.14 -6.95 9.24
N ALA A 111 -4.50 -5.82 8.93
CA ALA A 111 -5.00 -4.51 9.30
C ALA A 111 -6.29 -4.19 8.53
N PRO A 112 -7.28 -3.56 9.15
CA PRO A 112 -8.58 -3.36 8.52
C PRO A 112 -8.50 -2.34 7.40
N CYS A 113 -9.15 -2.61 6.26
CA CYS A 113 -9.29 -1.60 5.20
C CYS A 113 -10.47 -0.64 5.42
N GLN A 114 -11.33 -0.91 6.40
CA GLN A 114 -12.51 -0.12 6.80
C GLN A 114 -12.17 1.15 7.63
N ILE A 115 -11.13 1.91 7.29
CA ILE A 115 -10.79 3.15 8.01
C ILE A 115 -10.83 4.34 7.06
N ALA A 116 -12.01 4.92 6.85
CA ALA A 116 -12.18 6.19 6.13
C ALA A 116 -13.24 7.08 6.81
N ALA A 117 -12.88 7.81 7.87
CA ALA A 117 -13.88 8.69 8.54
C ALA A 117 -14.28 9.90 7.71
N ALA A 118 -13.44 10.35 6.77
CA ALA A 118 -13.74 11.56 6.00
C ALA A 118 -14.87 11.31 4.99
N GLU A 119 -14.88 10.14 4.35
CA GLU A 119 -15.87 9.77 3.32
C GLU A 119 -16.27 8.30 3.49
N PRO A 120 -17.09 7.97 4.52
CA PRO A 120 -17.49 6.59 4.80
C PRO A 120 -18.12 5.90 3.59
N SER A 121 -18.84 6.65 2.74
CA SER A 121 -19.44 6.16 1.49
C SER A 121 -18.46 5.59 0.47
N LEU A 122 -17.14 5.80 0.65
CA LEU A 122 -16.10 5.22 -0.19
C LEU A 122 -15.54 3.89 0.35
N VAL A 123 -16.00 3.44 1.51
CA VAL A 123 -15.62 2.12 2.05
C VAL A 123 -16.28 1.04 1.17
N PRO A 124 -15.50 0.15 0.53
CA PRO A 124 -16.08 -0.96 -0.22
C PRO A 124 -16.76 -1.96 0.70
N ASP A 125 -17.85 -2.59 0.23
CA ASP A 125 -18.57 -3.63 0.97
C ASP A 125 -17.61 -4.74 1.42
N GLU A 126 -16.64 -5.12 0.59
CA GLU A 126 -15.67 -6.18 0.92
C GLU A 126 -14.79 -5.83 2.12
N CYS A 127 -14.60 -4.53 2.40
CA CYS A 127 -13.85 -4.05 3.56
C CYS A 127 -14.69 -3.95 4.83
N GLU A 128 -16.01 -4.00 4.74
CA GLU A 128 -16.88 -3.85 5.89
C GLU A 128 -16.73 -5.04 6.84
N ARG A 129 -16.52 -4.73 8.11
CA ARG A 129 -16.33 -5.73 9.16
C ARG A 129 -17.62 -5.90 9.96
N PRO A 130 -17.81 -7.05 10.62
CA PRO A 130 -18.85 -7.19 11.62
C PRO A 130 -18.81 -6.04 12.63
N GLY A 131 -19.96 -5.40 12.83
CA GLY A 131 -20.16 -4.33 13.78
C GLY A 131 -20.10 -4.82 15.23
N ASP A 132 -19.83 -3.90 16.15
CA ASP A 132 -19.98 -4.22 17.56
C ASP A 132 -21.46 -4.49 17.89
N LYS A 133 -21.73 -5.29 18.91
CA LYS A 133 -23.09 -5.66 19.32
C LYS A 133 -23.53 -4.81 20.50
N LEU A 134 -24.69 -4.17 20.36
CA LEU A 134 -25.43 -3.61 21.49
C LEU A 134 -26.13 -4.74 22.23
N VAL A 135 -25.81 -4.89 23.51
CA VAL A 135 -26.50 -5.81 24.44
C VAL A 135 -27.50 -5.00 25.25
N LEU A 136 -28.79 -5.24 25.02
CA LEU A 136 -29.90 -4.50 25.64
C LEU A 136 -31.01 -5.46 26.05
N GLY A 137 -31.27 -5.57 27.36
CA GLY A 137 -32.36 -6.42 27.86
C GLY A 137 -32.22 -7.90 27.53
N GLY A 138 -30.98 -8.42 27.46
CA GLY A 138 -30.69 -9.80 27.07
C GLY A 138 -30.80 -10.08 25.58
N LEU A 139 -31.19 -9.07 24.78
CA LEU A 139 -31.09 -9.12 23.32
C LEU A 139 -29.74 -8.56 22.88
N GLU A 140 -29.25 -9.08 21.77
CA GLU A 140 -28.04 -8.61 21.15
C GLU A 140 -28.32 -8.27 19.72
N GLN A 141 -27.93 -7.06 19.34
CA GLN A 141 -28.05 -6.63 17.97
C GLN A 141 -26.79 -5.91 17.51
N GLU A 142 -26.36 -6.27 16.32
CA GLU A 142 -25.25 -5.62 15.64
C GLU A 142 -25.57 -4.16 15.35
N ILE A 143 -24.59 -3.29 15.63
CA ILE A 143 -24.59 -1.88 15.29
C ILE A 143 -24.15 -1.76 13.83
N LEU A 144 -25.11 -1.44 12.97
CA LEU A 144 -24.83 -1.20 11.56
C LEU A 144 -24.24 0.17 11.34
N GLN A 145 -24.74 1.19 12.05
CA GLN A 145 -24.24 2.57 11.92
C GLN A 145 -24.34 3.36 13.22
N VAL A 146 -23.54 4.42 13.30
CA VAL A 146 -23.63 5.44 14.35
C VAL A 146 -23.81 6.81 13.69
N TYR A 147 -24.93 7.46 13.97
CA TYR A 147 -25.24 8.79 13.49
C TYR A 147 -25.00 9.83 14.60
N ILE A 148 -24.28 10.88 14.24
CA ILE A 148 -24.04 12.05 15.07
C ILE A 148 -24.54 13.25 14.28
N ALA A 149 -25.49 13.99 14.84
CA ALA A 149 -26.03 15.17 14.16
C ALA A 149 -24.91 16.19 13.90
N GLN A 150 -24.95 16.87 12.75
CA GLN A 150 -23.88 17.80 12.34
C GLN A 150 -23.61 18.93 13.35
N ASN A 151 -24.62 19.30 14.13
CA ASN A 151 -24.57 20.34 15.15
C ASN A 151 -24.25 19.82 16.57
N GLU A 152 -24.02 18.51 16.75
CA GLU A 152 -23.61 17.97 18.05
C GLU A 152 -22.20 18.40 18.43
N ALA A 153 -22.03 18.69 19.72
CA ALA A 153 -20.74 19.09 20.28
C ALA A 153 -19.68 17.97 20.11
N PHE A 154 -18.41 18.36 20.25
CA PHE A 154 -17.30 17.41 20.39
C PHE A 154 -16.82 17.40 21.84
N PRO A 155 -16.92 16.28 22.59
CA PRO A 155 -17.55 15.00 22.21
C PRO A 155 -19.10 15.06 22.25
N PRO A 156 -19.82 14.11 21.62
CA PRO A 156 -21.27 14.19 21.44
C PRO A 156 -22.02 14.02 22.77
N SER A 157 -23.17 14.69 22.86
CA SER A 157 -24.10 14.54 23.99
C SER A 157 -25.23 13.55 23.71
N ILE A 158 -25.45 13.22 22.43
CA ILE A 158 -26.37 12.18 21.97
C ILE A 158 -25.82 11.57 20.68
N VAL A 159 -26.03 10.26 20.52
CA VAL A 159 -25.78 9.54 19.27
C VAL A 159 -26.99 8.66 18.95
N GLU A 160 -27.23 8.39 17.67
CA GLU A 160 -28.19 7.38 17.23
C GLU A 160 -27.41 6.14 16.76
N LEU A 161 -27.73 4.98 17.33
CA LEU A 161 -27.27 3.68 16.84
C LEU A 161 -28.34 3.12 15.90
N VAL A 162 -27.97 2.79 14.68
CA VAL A 162 -28.82 2.00 13.77
C VAL A 162 -28.40 0.55 13.87
N LEU A 163 -29.38 -0.30 14.14
CA LEU A 163 -29.20 -1.70 14.46
C LEU A 163 -29.68 -2.59 13.31
N GLY A 164 -29.13 -3.81 13.20
CA GLY A 164 -29.56 -4.75 12.17
C GLY A 164 -30.97 -5.33 12.34
N ALA A 165 -31.58 -5.14 13.51
CA ALA A 165 -32.97 -5.49 13.78
C ALA A 165 -33.57 -4.57 14.85
N PRO A 166 -34.91 -4.46 14.93
CA PRO A 166 -35.58 -3.72 15.99
C PRO A 166 -35.27 -4.27 17.38
N VAL A 167 -35.04 -3.38 18.35
CA VAL A 167 -34.87 -3.74 19.77
C VAL A 167 -35.90 -3.01 20.65
N PRO A 168 -36.37 -3.63 21.74
CA PRO A 168 -37.23 -2.96 22.71
C PRO A 168 -36.49 -1.80 23.36
N SER A 169 -37.12 -0.63 23.36
CA SER A 169 -36.47 0.67 23.55
C SER A 169 -36.31 1.12 25.01
N THR A 170 -36.39 0.20 25.96
CA THR A 170 -36.20 0.47 27.39
C THR A 170 -35.05 -0.36 27.91
N GLY A 171 -33.97 0.31 28.34
CA GLY A 171 -32.76 -0.36 28.82
C GLY A 171 -32.83 -0.73 30.30
N PRO A 172 -32.74 -2.03 30.66
CA PRO A 172 -32.48 -2.44 32.04
C PRO A 172 -31.00 -2.24 32.40
N ALA A 173 -30.69 -2.50 33.68
CA ALA A 173 -29.31 -2.63 34.16
C ALA A 173 -28.52 -3.65 33.31
N GLY A 174 -27.24 -3.36 33.04
CA GLY A 174 -26.35 -4.24 32.26
C GLY A 174 -26.28 -3.94 30.76
N THR A 175 -26.77 -2.79 30.30
CA THR A 175 -26.61 -2.35 28.91
C THR A 175 -25.14 -2.09 28.59
N ARG A 176 -24.63 -2.71 27.52
CA ARG A 176 -23.22 -2.60 27.11
C ARG A 176 -23.06 -2.80 25.61
N ILE A 177 -21.96 -2.31 25.06
CA ILE A 177 -21.49 -2.65 23.71
C ILE A 177 -20.38 -3.69 23.84
N ARG A 178 -20.43 -4.73 23.02
CA ARG A 178 -19.39 -5.76 23.00
C ARG A 178 -18.86 -6.02 21.60
N ARG A 179 -17.59 -6.42 21.54
CA ARG A 179 -16.92 -6.87 20.31
C ARG A 179 -16.59 -8.34 20.44
N LEU A 180 -16.84 -9.09 19.38
CA LEU A 180 -16.39 -10.46 19.24
C LEU A 180 -15.19 -10.50 18.29
N ASP A 181 -14.26 -11.42 18.50
CA ASP A 181 -13.29 -11.81 17.49
C ASP A 181 -13.89 -12.82 16.50
N ASP A 182 -13.07 -13.28 15.57
CA ASP A 182 -13.47 -14.24 14.53
C ASP A 182 -13.84 -15.63 15.09
N ALA A 183 -13.36 -15.96 16.29
CA ALA A 183 -13.74 -17.16 17.03
C ALA A 183 -15.04 -16.98 17.83
N GLY A 184 -15.65 -15.78 17.80
CA GLY A 184 -16.85 -15.44 18.56
C GLY A 184 -16.57 -15.17 20.05
N VAL A 185 -15.31 -15.01 20.44
CA VAL A 185 -14.90 -14.70 21.81
C VAL A 185 -15.02 -13.20 22.04
N GLU A 186 -15.53 -12.82 23.22
CA GLU A 186 -15.65 -11.42 23.59
C GLU A 186 -14.27 -10.81 23.87
N VAL A 187 -13.88 -9.84 23.04
CA VAL A 187 -12.60 -9.13 23.15
C VAL A 187 -12.75 -7.67 23.62
N LEU A 188 -13.98 -7.15 23.63
CA LEU A 188 -14.30 -5.82 24.16
C LEU A 188 -15.66 -5.86 24.86
N SER A 189 -15.76 -5.16 25.99
CA SER A 189 -17.02 -4.91 26.69
C SER A 189 -17.02 -3.50 27.27
N VAL A 190 -17.80 -2.60 26.68
CA VAL A 190 -17.95 -1.20 27.09
C VAL A 190 -19.33 -1.02 27.74
N PRO A 191 -19.42 -0.79 29.07
CA PRO A 191 -20.70 -0.51 29.71
C PRO A 191 -21.24 0.86 29.30
N LEU A 192 -22.57 0.98 29.19
CA LEU A 192 -23.24 2.26 28.88
C LEU A 192 -23.59 3.03 30.17
N ASP A 193 -22.66 3.07 31.12
CA ASP A 193 -22.87 3.71 32.43
C ASP A 193 -23.12 5.21 32.28
N GLY A 194 -24.16 5.70 32.96
CA GLY A 194 -24.58 7.10 32.90
C GLY A 194 -25.22 7.53 31.57
N ALA A 195 -25.38 6.62 30.61
CA ALA A 195 -26.13 6.88 29.38
C ALA A 195 -27.63 6.60 29.57
N THR A 196 -28.46 7.33 28.84
CA THR A 196 -29.90 7.09 28.73
C THR A 196 -30.23 6.46 27.39
N ILE A 197 -31.09 5.43 27.37
CA ILE A 197 -31.51 4.74 26.15
C ILE A 197 -32.97 5.06 25.86
N SER A 198 -33.26 5.48 24.63
CA SER A 198 -34.63 5.75 24.16
C SER A 198 -34.80 5.31 22.70
N PRO A 199 -36.03 5.06 22.24
CA PRO A 199 -36.25 4.71 20.83
C PRO A 199 -35.81 5.84 19.90
N GLY A 200 -35.21 5.46 18.77
CA GLY A 200 -34.85 6.36 17.69
C GLY A 200 -35.98 6.62 16.69
N PRO A 201 -35.69 7.38 15.62
CA PRO A 201 -36.65 7.72 14.57
C PRO A 201 -37.10 6.52 13.74
N THR A 202 -36.33 5.43 13.72
CA THR A 202 -36.68 4.18 13.03
C THR A 202 -36.88 3.03 14.03
N PRO A 203 -37.59 1.95 13.66
CA PRO A 203 -37.75 0.78 14.54
C PRO A 203 -36.42 0.12 14.95
N SER A 204 -35.38 0.26 14.13
CA SER A 204 -34.03 -0.22 14.43
C SER A 204 -33.10 0.85 14.97
N GLY A 205 -33.60 2.08 15.19
CA GLY A 205 -32.85 3.20 15.73
C GLY A 205 -32.93 3.22 17.25
N VAL A 206 -31.79 3.45 17.91
CA VAL A 206 -31.69 3.66 19.35
C VAL A 206 -30.94 4.95 19.62
N LEU A 207 -31.58 5.87 20.34
CA LEU A 207 -30.92 7.09 20.82
C LEU A 207 -30.21 6.79 22.14
N VAL A 208 -28.91 7.10 22.18
CA VAL A 208 -28.05 7.00 23.36
C VAL A 208 -27.70 8.41 23.81
N GLY A 209 -28.38 8.87 24.86
CA GLY A 209 -28.07 10.13 25.52
C GLY A 209 -26.85 9.98 26.42
N LEU A 210 -25.82 10.77 26.17
CA LEU A 210 -24.51 10.69 26.81
C LEU A 210 -24.25 11.81 27.83
N GLY A 211 -25.24 12.63 28.16
CA GLY A 211 -25.06 13.81 29.03
C GLY A 211 -24.27 13.52 30.32
N ALA A 212 -24.64 12.47 31.05
CA ALA A 212 -23.99 12.02 32.28
C ALA A 212 -22.96 10.89 32.08
N ALA A 213 -22.72 10.45 30.83
CA ALA A 213 -21.78 9.39 30.53
C ALA A 213 -20.31 9.82 30.74
N PRO A 214 -19.41 8.89 31.12
CA PRO A 214 -17.98 9.14 31.18
C PRO A 214 -17.40 9.60 29.83
N ALA A 215 -16.33 10.41 29.88
CA ALA A 215 -15.65 10.90 28.68
C ALA A 215 -15.13 9.76 27.78
N ALA A 216 -14.73 8.63 28.36
CA ALA A 216 -14.30 7.45 27.62
C ALA A 216 -15.42 6.87 26.74
N LEU A 217 -16.64 6.74 27.26
CA LEU A 217 -17.79 6.25 26.48
C LEU A 217 -18.18 7.26 25.38
N LYS A 218 -18.16 8.55 25.69
CA LYS A 218 -18.40 9.61 24.71
C LYS A 218 -17.40 9.55 23.55
N GLY A 219 -16.12 9.38 23.88
CA GLY A 219 -15.07 9.19 22.87
C GLY A 219 -15.29 7.91 22.08
N PHE A 220 -15.58 6.78 22.74
CA PHE A 220 -15.78 5.47 22.10
C PHE A 220 -16.88 5.50 21.02
N LEU A 221 -17.97 6.24 21.27
CA LEU A 221 -19.09 6.40 20.34
C LEU A 221 -18.92 7.56 19.34
N ASP A 222 -17.86 8.37 19.43
CA ASP A 222 -17.61 9.46 18.50
C ASP A 222 -16.90 8.97 17.23
N VAL A 223 -17.70 8.54 16.25
CA VAL A 223 -17.22 8.03 14.95
C VAL A 223 -16.65 9.11 14.02
N ARG A 224 -16.64 10.39 14.44
CA ARG A 224 -15.96 11.47 13.69
C ARG A 224 -14.44 11.38 13.81
N VAL A 225 -13.93 10.58 14.74
CA VAL A 225 -12.49 10.32 14.93
C VAL A 225 -12.15 8.95 14.32
N THR A 226 -11.25 8.92 13.34
CA THR A 226 -10.67 7.66 12.82
C THR A 226 -9.71 7.07 13.85
N ASP A 227 -10.15 6.05 14.58
CA ASP A 227 -9.29 5.20 15.41
C ASP A 227 -9.92 3.80 15.53
N LEU A 228 -9.10 2.76 15.64
CA LEU A 228 -9.52 1.36 15.78
C LEU A 228 -10.10 1.02 17.15
N ASP A 229 -9.85 1.88 18.14
CA ASP A 229 -10.36 1.76 19.51
C ASP A 229 -11.77 2.35 19.69
N ARG A 230 -12.45 2.73 18.60
CA ARG A 230 -13.85 3.19 18.59
C ARG A 230 -14.83 2.06 18.34
N VAL A 231 -16.11 2.37 18.48
CA VAL A 231 -17.20 1.47 18.09
C VAL A 231 -17.05 1.06 16.61
N ARG A 232 -17.14 -0.24 16.34
CA ARG A 232 -17.18 -0.79 14.98
C ARG A 232 -18.62 -0.80 14.48
N VAL A 233 -18.78 -0.43 13.22
CA VAL A 233 -20.07 -0.38 12.52
C VAL A 233 -20.07 -1.40 11.38
N GLY A 234 -21.18 -2.12 11.24
CA GLY A 234 -21.34 -3.21 10.27
C GLY A 234 -21.64 -2.76 8.84
N ASP A 235 -22.09 -1.52 8.65
CA ASP A 235 -22.42 -0.88 7.37
C ASP A 235 -21.73 0.50 7.36
N ALA A 236 -20.42 0.49 7.15
CA ALA A 236 -19.62 1.72 7.24
C ALA A 236 -19.93 2.68 6.09
N ASN A 237 -20.29 2.16 4.91
CA ASN A 237 -20.60 3.02 3.77
C ASN A 237 -22.04 3.53 3.73
N GLY A 238 -22.93 2.95 4.55
CA GLY A 238 -24.31 3.37 4.69
C GLY A 238 -25.17 3.05 3.48
N ASN A 239 -24.83 2.00 2.73
CA ASN A 239 -25.62 1.55 1.60
C ASN A 239 -26.79 0.64 2.01
N GLY A 240 -26.92 0.33 3.31
CA GLY A 240 -27.99 -0.50 3.88
C GLY A 240 -27.71 -2.00 3.83
N SER A 241 -26.52 -2.42 3.39
CA SER A 241 -26.05 -3.80 3.45
C SER A 241 -25.02 -3.91 4.55
N ALA A 242 -25.23 -4.82 5.50
CA ALA A 242 -24.20 -5.16 6.46
C ALA A 242 -23.16 -6.06 5.78
N HIS A 243 -21.90 -5.87 6.15
CA HIS A 243 -20.73 -6.65 5.74
C HIS A 243 -21.06 -7.98 5.02
N PRO A 244 -20.68 -8.16 3.74
CA PRO A 244 -21.11 -9.29 2.92
C PRO A 244 -20.49 -10.63 3.35
N SER A 245 -19.49 -10.59 4.24
CA SER A 245 -18.73 -11.75 4.72
C SER A 245 -18.39 -11.58 6.20
N ALA A 246 -18.29 -12.69 6.94
CA ALA A 246 -17.72 -12.71 8.29
C ALA A 246 -16.20 -12.57 8.27
N ALA A 247 -15.56 -12.87 7.14
CA ALA A 247 -14.14 -12.64 6.90
C ALA A 247 -14.03 -11.47 5.91
N PRO A 248 -13.88 -10.23 6.39
CA PRO A 248 -13.71 -9.06 5.54
C PRO A 248 -12.36 -9.08 4.82
N TRP A 249 -12.19 -8.20 3.85
CA TRP A 249 -10.88 -7.88 3.32
C TRP A 249 -10.06 -7.11 4.35
N SER A 250 -8.74 -7.15 4.16
CA SER A 250 -7.79 -6.38 4.96
C SER A 250 -6.91 -5.56 4.02
N LEU A 251 -6.09 -4.67 4.57
CA LEU A 251 -5.10 -3.96 3.76
C LEU A 251 -4.17 -4.94 3.05
N VAL A 252 -3.66 -5.92 3.80
CA VAL A 252 -2.92 -7.06 3.28
C VAL A 252 -3.46 -8.34 3.91
N SER A 253 -4.10 -9.17 3.08
CA SER A 253 -4.62 -10.48 3.44
C SER A 253 -3.57 -11.55 3.12
N PRO A 254 -2.93 -12.17 4.13
CA PRO A 254 -1.89 -13.18 3.92
C PRO A 254 -2.34 -14.32 3.01
N GLY A 255 -1.50 -14.68 2.04
CA GLY A 255 -1.77 -15.73 1.07
C GLY A 255 -2.82 -15.39 0.01
N ASP A 256 -3.53 -14.26 0.14
CA ASP A 256 -4.64 -13.88 -0.76
C ASP A 256 -4.52 -12.43 -1.25
N PRO A 257 -3.76 -12.20 -2.33
CA PRO A 257 -3.70 -10.88 -2.97
C PRO A 257 -5.06 -10.43 -3.54
N GLY A 258 -5.96 -11.38 -3.85
CA GLY A 258 -7.31 -11.10 -4.34
C GLY A 258 -8.15 -10.36 -3.32
N ARG A 259 -7.92 -10.61 -2.03
CA ARG A 259 -8.58 -9.97 -0.87
C ARG A 259 -7.74 -8.89 -0.19
N SER A 260 -6.59 -8.55 -0.75
CA SER A 260 -5.71 -7.51 -0.22
C SER A 260 -6.05 -6.16 -0.83
N TYR A 261 -6.67 -5.28 -0.02
CA TYR A 261 -7.13 -3.98 -0.47
C TYR A 261 -6.00 -3.10 -1.01
N LEU A 262 -4.83 -3.10 -0.35
CA LEU A 262 -3.64 -2.39 -0.82
C LEU A 262 -3.29 -2.81 -2.24
N TYR A 263 -3.26 -4.13 -2.49
CA TYR A 263 -2.89 -4.68 -3.79
C TYR A 263 -3.89 -4.26 -4.87
N LYS A 264 -5.20 -4.37 -4.59
CA LYS A 264 -6.25 -3.95 -5.54
C LYS A 264 -6.18 -2.46 -5.88
N ARG A 265 -5.84 -1.60 -4.90
CA ARG A 265 -5.62 -0.17 -5.13
C ARG A 265 -4.41 0.12 -6.02
N LEU A 266 -3.43 -0.79 -6.13
CA LEU A 266 -2.30 -0.63 -7.06
C LEU A 266 -2.65 -1.00 -8.51
N LEU A 267 -3.71 -1.79 -8.72
CA LEU A 267 -4.06 -2.31 -10.04
C LEU A 267 -5.04 -1.43 -10.80
N SER A 268 -6.10 -0.93 -10.13
CA SER A 268 -7.20 -0.24 -10.81
C SER A 268 -7.88 0.82 -9.95
N ASP A 269 -8.75 1.61 -10.60
CA ASP A 269 -9.60 2.62 -9.97
C ASP A 269 -10.90 2.05 -9.37
N THR A 270 -11.11 0.73 -9.42
CA THR A 270 -12.40 0.10 -9.08
C THR A 270 -12.81 0.32 -7.63
N LEU A 271 -11.83 0.39 -6.72
CA LEU A 271 -12.03 0.56 -5.28
C LEU A 271 -11.65 1.96 -4.79
N GLY A 272 -11.77 2.94 -5.69
CA GLY A 272 -11.24 4.29 -5.55
C GLY A 272 -9.98 4.50 -6.38
N PRO A 273 -9.47 5.74 -6.49
CA PRO A 273 -8.35 6.07 -7.38
C PRO A 273 -7.14 5.16 -7.17
N ARG A 274 -6.57 4.69 -8.28
CA ARG A 274 -5.38 3.85 -8.32
C ARG A 274 -4.24 4.57 -7.62
N MET A 275 -3.53 3.83 -6.79
CA MET A 275 -2.38 4.28 -6.04
C MET A 275 -1.07 3.82 -6.72
N PRO A 276 0.02 4.58 -6.56
CA PRO A 276 0.07 5.92 -5.99
C PRO A 276 -0.62 6.97 -6.89
N LEU A 277 -1.22 8.01 -6.27
CA LEU A 277 -1.81 9.13 -7.03
C LEU A 277 -0.77 9.93 -7.84
N ILE A 278 0.49 9.87 -7.41
CA ILE A 278 1.61 10.47 -8.11
C ILE A 278 2.32 9.33 -8.85
N GLU A 279 2.14 9.28 -10.17
CA GLU A 279 2.59 8.15 -11.00
C GLU A 279 4.12 8.01 -11.15
N ARG A 280 4.92 8.90 -10.55
CA ARG A 280 6.32 9.12 -10.94
C ARG A 280 7.32 7.99 -10.60
N THR A 281 6.92 6.94 -9.90
CA THR A 281 7.90 5.97 -9.38
C THR A 281 7.39 4.54 -9.16
N TRP A 282 6.09 4.26 -9.23
CA TRP A 282 5.59 2.90 -8.99
C TRP A 282 5.77 2.02 -10.23
N SER A 283 6.44 0.89 -10.06
CA SER A 283 6.80 0.00 -11.17
C SER A 283 5.96 -1.27 -11.19
N ALA A 284 5.80 -1.86 -12.38
CA ALA A 284 5.24 -3.20 -12.50
C ALA A 284 6.04 -4.26 -11.70
N LEU A 285 7.36 -4.06 -11.53
CA LEU A 285 8.21 -4.90 -10.66
C LEU A 285 7.86 -4.74 -9.18
N ALA A 286 7.51 -3.52 -8.73
CA ALA A 286 7.04 -3.29 -7.37
C ALA A 286 5.66 -3.94 -7.15
N THR A 287 4.74 -3.83 -8.12
CA THR A 287 3.46 -4.57 -8.09
C THR A 287 3.69 -6.08 -7.99
N ARG A 288 4.62 -6.62 -8.81
CA ARG A 288 5.03 -8.02 -8.77
C ARG A 288 5.59 -8.44 -7.40
N ALA A 289 6.42 -7.60 -6.79
CA ALA A 289 6.96 -7.84 -5.46
C ALA A 289 5.86 -7.86 -4.37
N VAL A 290 4.92 -6.91 -4.40
CA VAL A 290 3.76 -6.90 -3.49
C VAL A 290 2.94 -8.18 -3.67
N TRP A 291 2.63 -8.56 -4.91
CA TRP A 291 1.89 -9.80 -5.21
C TRP A 291 2.56 -11.03 -4.61
N CYS A 292 3.87 -11.21 -4.84
CA CYS A 292 4.58 -12.37 -4.34
C CYS A 292 4.77 -12.38 -2.83
N TRP A 293 5.02 -11.22 -2.24
CA TRP A 293 5.06 -11.10 -0.80
C TRP A 293 3.74 -11.54 -0.17
N ILE A 294 2.62 -11.01 -0.67
CA ILE A 294 1.29 -11.35 -0.14
C ILE A 294 1.01 -12.84 -0.30
N ARG A 295 1.25 -13.38 -1.50
CA ARG A 295 0.96 -14.78 -1.82
C ARG A 295 1.84 -15.77 -1.06
N GLY A 296 3.10 -15.43 -0.80
CA GLY A 296 4.06 -16.28 -0.09
C GLY A 296 3.80 -16.36 1.41
N MET A 297 2.98 -15.47 1.98
CA MET A 297 2.61 -15.55 3.39
C MET A 297 1.65 -16.71 3.67
N LYS A 298 1.79 -17.32 4.85
CA LYS A 298 0.80 -18.28 5.34
C LYS A 298 -0.54 -17.55 5.58
N PRO A 299 -1.70 -18.18 5.31
CA PRO A 299 -3.01 -17.54 5.50
C PRO A 299 -3.28 -17.03 6.92
N ASP A 300 -2.64 -17.60 7.93
CA ASP A 300 -2.75 -17.25 9.35
C ASP A 300 -1.57 -16.40 9.85
N ALA A 301 -0.71 -15.88 8.96
CA ALA A 301 0.44 -15.09 9.35
C ALA A 301 0.02 -13.79 10.06
N GLU A 302 0.70 -13.48 11.17
CA GLU A 302 0.50 -12.24 11.91
C GLU A 302 1.65 -11.26 11.71
N ALA A 303 1.36 -9.95 11.75
CA ALA A 303 2.35 -8.90 11.52
C ALA A 303 3.62 -9.03 12.40
N GLY A 304 3.47 -9.50 13.64
CA GLY A 304 4.58 -9.67 14.60
C GLY A 304 5.49 -10.86 14.31
N GLU A 305 5.08 -11.77 13.43
CA GLU A 305 5.85 -12.97 13.05
C GLU A 305 6.73 -12.74 11.82
N LEU A 306 6.45 -11.68 11.06
CA LEU A 306 7.11 -11.38 9.81
C LEU A 306 8.39 -10.58 10.05
N SER A 307 9.46 -10.93 9.34
CA SER A 307 10.68 -10.15 9.28
C SER A 307 10.74 -9.38 7.96
N SER A 308 11.14 -8.11 8.03
CA SER A 308 11.29 -7.26 6.84
C SER A 308 12.46 -7.66 5.94
N LEU A 309 13.35 -8.52 6.44
CA LEU A 309 14.53 -9.01 5.75
C LEU A 309 14.34 -10.41 5.17
N ASP A 310 13.22 -11.07 5.48
CA ASP A 310 12.91 -12.38 4.92
C ASP A 310 12.73 -12.26 3.40
N PRO A 311 13.30 -13.18 2.61
CA PRO A 311 13.16 -13.13 1.16
C PRO A 311 11.71 -13.22 0.72
N ILE A 312 11.34 -12.44 -0.29
CA ILE A 312 10.08 -12.65 -1.01
C ILE A 312 10.23 -13.90 -1.88
N ASP A 313 9.28 -14.83 -1.78
CA ASP A 313 9.29 -16.06 -2.58
C ASP A 313 8.78 -15.79 -4.00
N TYR A 314 9.70 -15.51 -4.90
CA TYR A 314 9.40 -15.34 -6.32
C TYR A 314 9.32 -16.67 -7.09
N GLY A 315 10.01 -17.71 -6.61
CA GLY A 315 10.12 -19.00 -7.28
C GLY A 315 8.80 -19.76 -7.36
N ASP A 316 8.01 -19.73 -6.29
CA ASP A 316 6.69 -20.36 -6.23
C ASP A 316 5.54 -19.38 -6.52
N CYS A 317 5.87 -18.15 -6.94
CA CYS A 317 4.92 -17.10 -7.18
C CYS A 317 4.53 -17.03 -8.68
N PRO A 318 3.33 -17.47 -9.09
CA PRO A 318 2.90 -17.38 -10.48
C PRO A 318 2.69 -15.93 -10.90
N THR A 319 2.71 -15.68 -12.22
CA THR A 319 2.34 -14.38 -12.79
C THR A 319 0.89 -14.03 -12.43
N ASP A 320 0.64 -12.76 -12.15
CA ASP A 320 -0.72 -12.26 -11.95
C ASP A 320 -1.37 -11.96 -13.31
N PRO A 321 -2.52 -12.57 -13.65
CA PRO A 321 -3.24 -12.24 -14.89
C PRO A 321 -3.80 -10.81 -14.93
N ASP A 322 -4.03 -10.18 -13.78
CA ASP A 322 -4.67 -8.85 -13.67
C ASP A 322 -3.64 -7.72 -13.53
N ALA A 323 -2.38 -8.03 -13.19
CA ALA A 323 -1.33 -7.04 -13.09
C ALA A 323 -0.68 -6.74 -14.45
N PRO A 324 -0.18 -5.51 -14.67
CA PRO A 324 0.73 -5.26 -15.76
C PRO A 324 1.93 -6.20 -15.63
N ASP A 325 2.11 -7.10 -16.59
CA ASP A 325 3.26 -8.00 -16.59
C ASP A 325 4.53 -7.12 -16.68
N PRO A 326 5.43 -7.14 -15.68
CA PRO A 326 6.66 -6.36 -15.74
C PRO A 326 7.55 -6.76 -16.92
N ASN A 327 7.32 -7.94 -17.49
CA ASN A 327 7.96 -8.46 -18.67
C ASN A 327 7.12 -8.28 -19.94
N THR A 328 6.02 -7.50 -19.89
CA THR A 328 5.20 -7.19 -21.08
C THR A 328 6.12 -6.62 -22.15
N ALA A 329 6.36 -7.44 -23.18
CA ALA A 329 7.34 -7.14 -24.21
C ALA A 329 7.01 -5.81 -24.89
N GLY A 330 8.03 -5.00 -25.14
CA GLY A 330 7.90 -3.72 -25.83
C GLY A 330 7.63 -2.51 -24.94
N THR A 331 7.64 -2.68 -23.61
CA THR A 331 7.46 -1.58 -22.65
C THR A 331 8.80 -1.18 -22.01
N TRP A 332 8.89 0.05 -21.50
CA TRP A 332 10.05 0.44 -20.69
C TRP A 332 10.22 -0.46 -19.48
N GLY A 333 9.14 -0.93 -18.85
CA GLY A 333 9.21 -1.90 -17.75
C GLY A 333 10.06 -3.12 -18.10
N SER A 334 9.75 -3.77 -19.22
CA SER A 334 10.49 -4.94 -19.70
C SER A 334 11.93 -4.62 -20.12
N VAL A 335 12.19 -3.46 -20.74
CA VAL A 335 13.55 -3.06 -21.13
C VAL A 335 14.38 -2.68 -19.91
N ARG A 336 13.81 -1.95 -18.96
CA ARG A 336 14.45 -1.54 -17.70
C ARG A 336 14.90 -2.77 -16.91
N THR A 337 13.98 -3.72 -16.75
CA THR A 337 14.24 -5.05 -16.20
C THR A 337 15.44 -5.72 -16.87
N LEU A 338 15.43 -5.76 -18.21
CA LEU A 338 16.45 -6.43 -18.99
C LEU A 338 17.82 -5.77 -18.84
N MET A 339 17.85 -4.44 -18.88
CA MET A 339 19.08 -3.66 -18.72
C MET A 339 19.66 -3.84 -17.32
N GLY A 340 18.84 -3.76 -16.28
CA GLY A 340 19.29 -3.97 -14.89
C GLY A 340 19.85 -5.36 -14.63
N SER A 341 19.18 -6.39 -15.13
CA SER A 341 19.55 -7.79 -14.86
C SER A 341 20.68 -8.34 -15.73
N ARG A 342 20.85 -7.84 -16.96
CA ARG A 342 21.80 -8.41 -17.95
C ARG A 342 22.95 -7.49 -18.32
N CYS A 343 22.80 -6.19 -18.16
CA CYS A 343 23.71 -5.21 -18.77
C CYS A 343 24.36 -4.27 -17.74
N ALA A 344 23.56 -3.67 -16.86
CA ALA A 344 23.97 -2.71 -15.83
C ALA A 344 24.50 -3.42 -14.58
N THR A 345 25.46 -4.34 -14.80
CA THR A 345 26.09 -5.11 -13.74
C THR A 345 27.47 -4.55 -13.42
N ALA A 346 27.93 -4.81 -12.20
CA ALA A 346 29.26 -4.44 -11.75
C ALA A 346 30.32 -4.92 -12.76
N LYS A 347 31.30 -4.04 -13.06
CA LYS A 347 32.37 -4.21 -14.05
C LYS A 347 31.95 -4.13 -15.52
N CYS A 348 30.69 -3.84 -15.84
CA CYS A 348 30.21 -3.73 -17.22
C CYS A 348 29.68 -2.35 -17.58
N HIS A 349 28.44 -2.02 -17.20
CA HIS A 349 27.76 -0.79 -17.66
C HIS A 349 26.92 -0.15 -16.55
N ASP A 350 27.50 0.06 -15.37
CA ASP A 350 26.83 0.73 -14.26
C ASP A 350 27.43 2.12 -13.98
N ALA A 351 26.92 2.80 -12.95
CA ALA A 351 27.37 4.12 -12.56
C ALA A 351 28.87 4.21 -12.20
N THR A 352 29.48 3.10 -11.76
CA THR A 352 30.89 3.02 -11.35
C THR A 352 31.76 2.53 -12.52
N ASP A 353 31.32 1.47 -13.18
CA ASP A 353 32.03 0.77 -14.25
C ASP A 353 31.35 1.07 -15.59
N LYS A 354 31.78 2.17 -16.23
CA LYS A 354 31.26 2.67 -17.50
C LYS A 354 32.05 2.13 -18.69
N VAL A 355 32.04 0.81 -18.93
CA VAL A 355 32.79 0.26 -20.07
C VAL A 355 32.26 0.86 -21.37
N GLY A 356 33.16 1.44 -22.17
CA GLY A 356 32.79 2.17 -23.39
C GLY A 356 32.05 3.48 -23.13
N ASP A 357 32.29 4.10 -21.98
CA ASP A 357 31.65 5.35 -21.51
C ASP A 357 30.11 5.24 -21.53
N LEU A 358 29.61 4.07 -21.15
CA LEU A 358 28.20 3.74 -21.17
C LEU A 358 27.75 3.34 -19.77
N ASP A 359 26.81 4.11 -19.25
CA ASP A 359 26.05 3.84 -18.03
C ASP A 359 24.64 3.40 -18.44
N LEU A 360 24.31 2.14 -18.14
CA LEU A 360 23.00 1.53 -18.38
C LEU A 360 22.19 1.43 -17.09
N THR A 361 22.57 2.14 -16.01
CA THR A 361 21.80 2.16 -14.77
C THR A 361 20.32 2.42 -15.13
N PRO A 362 19.41 1.49 -14.77
CA PRO A 362 18.09 1.41 -15.38
C PRO A 362 17.10 2.40 -14.73
N ASP A 363 17.54 3.63 -14.48
CA ASP A 363 16.72 4.76 -14.07
C ASP A 363 16.48 5.71 -15.26
N ALA A 364 15.36 6.42 -15.25
CA ALA A 364 14.94 7.20 -16.42
C ALA A 364 15.89 8.36 -16.76
N GLU A 365 16.48 9.01 -15.76
CA GLU A 365 17.37 10.16 -15.97
C GLU A 365 18.69 9.73 -16.61
N THR A 366 19.32 8.70 -16.05
CA THR A 366 20.57 8.13 -16.59
C THR A 366 20.35 7.59 -18.00
N PHE A 367 19.26 6.85 -18.24
CA PHE A 367 18.97 6.28 -19.55
C PHE A 367 18.70 7.35 -20.61
N LEU A 368 17.97 8.41 -20.25
CA LEU A 368 17.73 9.54 -21.14
C LEU A 368 19.04 10.24 -21.51
N ALA A 369 19.93 10.47 -20.54
CA ALA A 369 21.19 11.18 -20.75
C ALA A 369 22.23 10.34 -21.51
N ASN A 370 22.34 9.05 -21.19
CA ASN A 370 23.43 8.20 -21.66
C ASN A 370 23.04 7.27 -22.80
N VAL A 371 21.76 7.01 -23.04
CA VAL A 371 21.33 5.97 -23.99
C VAL A 371 20.47 6.55 -25.11
N ILE A 372 19.44 7.33 -24.78
CA ILE A 372 18.52 7.86 -25.78
C ILE A 372 19.17 9.03 -26.52
N ASN A 373 19.27 8.93 -27.85
CA ASN A 373 19.94 9.90 -28.74
C ASN A 373 21.43 10.15 -28.45
N ALA A 374 22.03 9.46 -27.49
CA ALA A 374 23.44 9.58 -27.15
C ALA A 374 24.31 8.80 -28.15
N PRO A 375 25.44 9.37 -28.60
CA PRO A 375 26.34 8.68 -29.50
C PRO A 375 27.10 7.55 -28.78
N SER A 376 27.34 6.45 -29.49
CA SER A 376 28.26 5.39 -29.07
C SER A 376 29.70 5.85 -29.24
N VAL A 377 30.56 5.65 -28.24
CA VAL A 377 32.00 5.93 -28.37
C VAL A 377 32.66 5.03 -29.41
N GLN A 378 32.16 3.81 -29.61
CA GLN A 378 32.77 2.85 -30.53
C GLN A 378 32.58 3.22 -32.00
N THR A 379 31.44 3.82 -32.35
CA THR A 379 31.04 4.00 -33.76
C THR A 379 30.55 5.41 -34.09
N GLY A 380 30.24 6.24 -33.10
CA GLY A 380 29.55 7.52 -33.26
C GLY A 380 28.05 7.40 -33.55
N ALA A 381 27.54 6.19 -33.85
CA ALA A 381 26.11 5.97 -34.09
C ALA A 381 25.30 6.18 -32.80
N GLN A 382 24.05 6.63 -32.93
CA GLN A 382 23.18 6.79 -31.77
C GLN A 382 22.86 5.44 -31.14
N ARG A 383 23.01 5.36 -29.81
CA ARG A 383 22.76 4.15 -29.00
C ARG A 383 21.30 3.72 -29.15
N VAL A 384 20.36 4.64 -28.91
CA VAL A 384 18.93 4.45 -29.21
C VAL A 384 18.41 5.64 -30.01
N VAL A 385 17.71 5.36 -31.11
CA VAL A 385 16.99 6.32 -31.94
C VAL A 385 15.49 6.09 -31.77
N PRO A 386 14.77 6.94 -31.03
CA PRO A 386 13.34 6.80 -30.82
C PRO A 386 12.55 6.61 -32.13
N GLY A 387 11.71 5.58 -32.15
CA GLY A 387 10.88 5.22 -33.30
C GLY A 387 11.61 4.50 -34.44
N GLN A 388 12.93 4.30 -34.34
CA GLN A 388 13.76 3.72 -35.40
C GLN A 388 14.65 2.59 -34.87
N PRO A 389 14.10 1.38 -34.66
CA PRO A 389 14.87 0.20 -34.23
C PRO A 389 16.08 -0.07 -35.12
N ALA A 390 15.90 -0.06 -36.44
CA ALA A 390 16.97 -0.34 -37.40
C ALA A 390 18.12 0.69 -37.36
N ALA A 391 17.88 1.92 -36.87
CA ALA A 391 18.89 2.96 -36.73
C ALA A 391 19.56 2.96 -35.34
N SER A 392 19.08 2.12 -34.41
CA SER A 392 19.53 2.11 -33.02
C SER A 392 20.67 1.13 -32.79
N TYR A 393 21.84 1.65 -32.44
CA TYR A 393 23.05 0.83 -32.27
C TYR A 393 22.93 -0.22 -31.15
N LEU A 394 22.09 0.03 -30.13
CA LEU A 394 21.79 -0.92 -29.06
C LEU A 394 21.35 -2.28 -29.62
N LEU A 395 20.45 -2.31 -30.60
CA LEU A 395 20.00 -3.58 -31.20
C LEU A 395 21.15 -4.30 -31.91
N CYS A 396 22.07 -3.57 -32.52
CA CYS A 396 23.24 -4.19 -33.16
C CYS A 396 24.25 -4.76 -32.17
N LYS A 397 24.21 -4.32 -30.91
CA LYS A 397 25.00 -4.90 -29.82
C LYS A 397 24.40 -6.19 -29.28
N VAL A 398 23.08 -6.40 -29.40
CA VAL A 398 22.40 -7.56 -28.77
C VAL A 398 21.86 -8.58 -29.77
N ASP A 399 21.56 -8.17 -30.99
CA ASP A 399 21.02 -9.05 -32.03
C ASP A 399 22.14 -9.54 -32.97
N PRO A 400 22.50 -10.83 -32.97
CA PRO A 400 23.54 -11.39 -33.85
C PRO A 400 23.30 -11.17 -35.34
N HIS A 401 22.08 -10.84 -35.76
CA HIS A 401 21.70 -10.65 -37.16
C HIS A 401 21.69 -9.19 -37.62
N CYS A 402 22.05 -8.21 -36.77
CA CYS A 402 22.09 -6.82 -37.22
C CYS A 402 23.17 -6.61 -38.31
N GLU A 403 22.72 -6.19 -39.49
CA GLU A 403 23.58 -5.85 -40.63
C GLU A 403 24.45 -4.60 -40.40
N GLY A 404 24.00 -3.67 -39.54
CA GLY A 404 24.70 -2.44 -39.18
C GLY A 404 25.73 -2.58 -38.05
N ARG A 405 26.08 -3.81 -37.63
CA ARG A 405 27.09 -4.02 -36.60
C ARG A 405 28.47 -3.60 -37.13
N ALA A 406 29.15 -2.73 -36.40
CA ALA A 406 30.51 -2.33 -36.74
C ALA A 406 31.48 -3.51 -36.60
N ASP A 407 32.41 -3.60 -37.56
CA ASP A 407 33.48 -4.60 -37.58
C ASP A 407 34.25 -4.58 -36.25
N MET A 408 34.55 -5.76 -35.72
CA MET A 408 35.25 -5.98 -34.43
C MET A 408 34.47 -5.59 -33.17
N THR A 409 33.16 -5.35 -33.25
CA THR A 409 32.34 -5.14 -32.04
C THR A 409 31.71 -6.45 -31.57
N ALA A 410 31.97 -6.82 -30.31
CA ALA A 410 31.42 -8.05 -29.72
C ALA A 410 29.91 -7.92 -29.42
N LEU A 411 29.20 -9.05 -29.46
CA LEU A 411 27.83 -9.17 -28.97
C LEU A 411 27.79 -8.96 -27.45
N MET A 412 26.73 -8.34 -26.97
CA MET A 412 26.42 -8.20 -25.55
C MET A 412 25.22 -9.09 -25.18
N PRO A 413 25.21 -9.66 -23.96
CA PRO A 413 26.28 -9.59 -22.95
C PRO A 413 27.54 -10.38 -23.34
N LEU A 414 28.73 -9.87 -22.95
CA LEU A 414 30.02 -10.54 -23.21
C LEU A 414 30.21 -11.83 -22.41
N SER A 415 29.61 -11.87 -21.22
CA SER A 415 29.60 -13.01 -20.31
C SER A 415 28.16 -13.36 -19.97
N GLY A 416 27.84 -14.66 -20.02
CA GLY A 416 26.48 -15.16 -19.80
C GLY A 416 25.77 -15.55 -21.09
N GLU A 417 24.51 -15.94 -20.96
CA GLU A 417 23.68 -16.33 -22.10
C GLU A 417 23.30 -15.09 -22.95
N PRO A 418 23.36 -15.19 -24.28
CA PRO A 418 22.84 -14.17 -25.18
C PRO A 418 21.37 -13.84 -24.86
N LEU A 419 20.94 -12.63 -25.22
CA LEU A 419 19.52 -12.28 -25.16
C LEU A 419 18.72 -13.17 -26.12
N THR A 420 17.57 -13.62 -25.65
CA THR A 420 16.60 -14.40 -26.42
C THR A 420 15.96 -13.54 -27.50
N GLU A 421 15.40 -14.18 -28.53
CA GLU A 421 14.67 -13.48 -29.59
C GLU A 421 13.49 -12.65 -29.04
N ALA A 422 12.82 -13.13 -27.99
CA ALA A 422 11.72 -12.42 -27.34
C ALA A 422 12.19 -11.14 -26.63
N GLU A 423 13.33 -11.19 -25.93
CA GLU A 423 13.92 -10.03 -25.25
C GLU A 423 14.42 -8.99 -26.26
N ILE A 424 15.09 -9.42 -27.33
CA ILE A 424 15.52 -8.55 -28.43
C ILE A 424 14.30 -7.88 -29.08
N LYS A 425 13.24 -8.65 -29.36
CA LYS A 425 11.99 -8.12 -29.90
C LYS A 425 11.32 -7.14 -28.93
N SER A 426 11.43 -7.36 -27.63
CA SER A 426 10.96 -6.44 -26.61
C SER A 426 11.69 -5.10 -26.68
N ILE A 427 13.03 -5.09 -26.71
CA ILE A 427 13.82 -3.87 -26.91
C ILE A 427 13.40 -3.18 -28.21
N ALA A 428 13.28 -3.93 -29.31
CA ALA A 428 12.92 -3.38 -30.60
C ALA A 428 11.52 -2.74 -30.59
N ALA A 429 10.53 -3.39 -29.97
CA ALA A 429 9.18 -2.87 -29.83
C ALA A 429 9.14 -1.59 -28.96
N TRP A 430 9.91 -1.54 -27.88
CA TRP A 430 10.04 -0.34 -27.06
C TRP A 430 10.67 0.83 -27.84
N ILE A 431 11.74 0.57 -28.59
CA ILE A 431 12.35 1.58 -29.46
C ILE A 431 11.34 2.05 -30.50
N GLN A 432 10.63 1.13 -31.16
CA GLN A 432 9.62 1.41 -32.16
C GLN A 432 8.47 2.28 -31.61
N ALA A 433 8.12 2.10 -30.34
CA ALA A 433 7.11 2.89 -29.62
C ALA A 433 7.60 4.29 -29.21
N GLY A 434 8.82 4.68 -29.60
CA GLY A 434 9.41 5.98 -29.32
C GLY A 434 10.30 6.01 -28.07
N SER A 435 10.71 4.85 -27.55
CA SER A 435 11.63 4.77 -26.40
C SER A 435 11.15 5.55 -25.17
N LYS A 436 9.84 5.55 -24.94
CA LYS A 436 9.24 6.26 -23.80
C LYS A 436 9.71 5.62 -22.50
N LEU A 437 10.07 6.43 -21.51
CA LEU A 437 10.52 5.97 -20.20
C LEU A 437 9.39 5.95 -19.16
N GLU A 438 8.19 6.38 -19.55
CA GLU A 438 6.91 6.27 -18.82
C GLU A 438 5.75 6.13 -19.82
#